data_AF-A0A7D7VU14-F1
#
_entry.id   AF-A0A7D7VU14-F1
#
_cell.length_a   1.000
_cell.length_b   1.000
_cell.length_c   1.000
_cell.angle_alpha   90.00
_cell.angle_beta   90.00
_cell.angle_gamma   90.00
#
_symmetry.space_group_name_H-M   'P 1'
#
loop_
_entity.id
_entity.type
_entity.pdbx_description
1 polymer ?
#
loop_
_entity_poly.entity_id
_entity_poly.type
_entity_poly.pdbx_seq_one_letter_code
_entity_poly.pdbx_strand_id
1 'polypeptide(L)'
;MSVEDFFNLFLLISAIHGFVFCLVLYFSKEGRNKVLIFINLLALAISLNNFQSWVLVKDFFRGNVFLRYFEVSWHFWVAPFFYLFLCHYLNLNKKSIQILKIIIPSFCIFLIMRFGFYIYNQEVNSDALSFFRKYVIIEEIISSIFSLSIFIYSYKIYKTVKESKKQSNVTSYDDLNWIRVFFRLGFVSFP
;
A
#
# COMPACT_ATOMS: atom_id res chain seq x y z
N MET A 1 14.80 25.47 -8.34
CA MET A 1 14.02 24.57 -7.48
C MET A 1 14.99 23.63 -6.79
N SER A 2 14.95 23.53 -5.47
CA SER A 2 15.82 22.57 -4.77
C SER A 2 15.33 21.13 -4.99
N VAL A 3 16.19 20.15 -4.70
CA VAL A 3 15.80 18.73 -4.74
C VAL A 3 14.67 18.46 -3.74
N GLU A 4 14.72 19.10 -2.57
CA GLU A 4 13.68 19.00 -1.54
C GLU A 4 12.34 19.57 -2.03
N ASP A 5 12.34 20.73 -2.68
CA ASP A 5 11.13 21.32 -3.26
C ASP A 5 10.52 20.41 -4.33
N PHE A 6 11.35 19.76 -5.14
CA PHE A 6 10.90 18.80 -6.14
C PHE A 6 10.22 17.58 -5.50
N PHE A 7 10.84 16.96 -4.49
CA PHE A 7 10.24 15.82 -3.80
C PHE A 7 8.94 16.20 -3.08
N ASN A 8 8.91 17.36 -2.44
CA ASN A 8 7.70 17.89 -1.80
C ASN A 8 6.56 18.07 -2.80
N LEU A 9 6.86 18.67 -3.95
CA LEU A 9 5.89 18.85 -5.02
C LEU A 9 5.42 17.49 -5.58
N PHE A 10 6.34 16.55 -5.77
CA PHE A 10 6.03 15.20 -6.24
C PHE A 10 5.08 14.45 -5.28
N LEU A 11 5.36 14.46 -3.98
CA LEU A 11 4.51 13.82 -2.97
C LEU A 11 3.10 14.40 -2.97
N LEU A 12 2.99 15.73 -2.98
CA LEU A 12 1.69 16.41 -2.97
C LEU A 12 0.90 16.15 -4.25
N ILE A 13 1.51 16.37 -5.43
CA ILE A 13 0.84 16.20 -6.71
C ILE A 13 0.41 14.75 -6.89
N SER A 14 1.28 13.78 -6.61
CA SER A 14 0.94 12.36 -6.75
C SER A 14 -0.22 11.95 -5.83
N ALA A 15 -0.25 12.45 -4.59
CA ALA A 15 -1.37 12.21 -3.67
C ALA A 15 -2.69 12.82 -4.19
N ILE A 16 -2.67 14.08 -4.61
CA ILE A 16 -3.87 14.75 -5.16
C ILE A 16 -4.37 14.02 -6.40
N HIS A 17 -3.48 13.68 -7.34
CA HIS A 17 -3.85 12.98 -8.57
C HIS A 17 -4.50 11.63 -8.26
N GLY A 18 -3.94 10.89 -7.31
CA GLY A 18 -4.50 9.61 -6.89
C GLY A 18 -5.85 9.76 -6.18
N PHE A 19 -6.04 10.76 -5.31
CA PHE A 19 -7.37 11.04 -4.74
C PHE A 19 -8.41 11.41 -5.80
N VAL A 20 -8.05 12.23 -6.79
CA VAL A 20 -8.93 12.57 -7.91
C VAL A 20 -9.28 11.32 -8.71
N PHE A 21 -8.31 10.47 -9.04
CA PHE A 21 -8.54 9.19 -9.69
C PHE A 21 -9.50 8.31 -8.89
N CYS A 22 -9.31 8.23 -7.56
CA CYS A 22 -10.16 7.45 -6.68
C CYS A 22 -11.61 7.94 -6.67
N LEU A 23 -11.82 9.26 -6.62
CA LEU A 23 -13.13 9.89 -6.67
C LEU A 23 -13.81 9.64 -8.02
N VAL A 24 -13.10 9.84 -9.13
CA VAL A 24 -13.64 9.60 -10.48
C VAL A 24 -14.08 8.14 -10.64
N LEU A 25 -13.25 7.19 -10.22
CA LEU A 25 -13.61 5.78 -10.29
C LEU A 25 -14.79 5.43 -9.38
N TYR A 26 -14.85 6.00 -8.17
CA TYR A 26 -15.94 5.77 -7.24
C TYR A 26 -17.31 6.18 -7.83
N PHE A 27 -17.37 7.29 -8.56
CA PHE A 27 -18.59 7.75 -9.23
C PHE A 27 -18.82 7.16 -10.63
N SER A 28 -17.88 6.38 -11.16
CA SER A 28 -18.01 5.74 -12.46
C SER A 28 -19.00 4.57 -12.43
N LYS A 29 -19.72 4.32 -13.54
CA LYS A 29 -20.66 3.20 -13.65
C LYS A 29 -19.98 1.83 -13.44
N GLU A 30 -18.73 1.71 -13.89
CA GLU A 30 -17.91 0.49 -13.78
C GLU A 30 -17.19 0.37 -12.44
N GLY A 31 -17.25 1.38 -11.56
CA GLY A 31 -16.52 1.42 -10.29
C GLY A 31 -16.84 0.28 -9.32
N ARG A 32 -17.93 -0.47 -9.58
CA ARG A 32 -18.32 -1.67 -8.82
C ARG A 32 -17.65 -2.97 -9.29
N ASN A 33 -16.96 -2.95 -10.44
CA ASN A 33 -16.18 -4.08 -10.91
C ASN A 33 -15.04 -4.36 -9.93
N LYS A 34 -14.90 -5.61 -9.45
CA LYS A 34 -13.87 -5.97 -8.46
C LYS A 34 -12.46 -5.58 -8.87
N VAL A 35 -12.12 -5.72 -10.15
CA VAL A 35 -10.80 -5.30 -10.68
C VAL A 35 -10.61 -3.79 -10.46
N LEU A 36 -11.62 -2.99 -10.78
CA LEU A 36 -11.59 -1.54 -10.60
C LEU A 36 -11.65 -1.12 -9.13
N ILE A 37 -12.33 -1.87 -8.27
CA ILE A 37 -12.29 -1.64 -6.81
C ILE A 37 -10.87 -1.83 -6.27
N PHE A 38 -10.19 -2.93 -6.62
CA PHE A 38 -8.85 -3.19 -6.08
C PHE A 38 -7.79 -2.25 -6.62
N ILE A 39 -7.89 -1.82 -7.89
CA ILE A 39 -6.97 -0.79 -8.40
C ILE A 39 -7.26 0.58 -7.77
N ASN A 40 -8.53 0.88 -7.46
CA ASN A 40 -8.90 2.09 -6.76
C ASN A 40 -8.34 2.08 -5.32
N LEU A 41 -8.48 0.97 -4.60
CA LEU A 41 -7.90 0.80 -3.26
C LEU A 41 -6.36 0.86 -3.27
N LEU A 42 -5.72 0.28 -4.28
CA LEU A 42 -4.26 0.40 -4.49
C LEU A 42 -3.84 1.86 -4.67
N ALA A 43 -4.52 2.59 -5.55
CA ALA A 43 -4.26 4.01 -5.77
C ALA A 43 -4.49 4.84 -4.50
N LEU A 44 -5.54 4.52 -3.74
CA LEU A 44 -5.84 5.19 -2.48
C LEU A 44 -4.73 4.96 -1.44
N ALA A 45 -4.25 3.72 -1.28
CA ALA A 45 -3.16 3.40 -0.34
C ALA A 45 -1.87 4.17 -0.67
N ILE A 46 -1.50 4.23 -1.95
CA ILE A 46 -0.33 5.01 -2.41
C ILE A 46 -0.56 6.51 -2.14
N SER A 47 -1.75 7.02 -2.42
CA SER A 47 -2.08 8.45 -2.22
C SER A 47 -2.05 8.84 -0.76
N LEU A 48 -2.59 8.01 0.13
CA LEU A 48 -2.55 8.22 1.58
C LEU A 48 -1.11 8.18 2.10
N ASN A 49 -0.30 7.24 1.61
CA ASN A 49 1.11 7.16 1.98
C ASN A 49 1.87 8.43 1.57
N ASN A 50 1.73 8.88 0.32
CA ASN A 50 2.41 10.08 -0.17
C ASN A 50 1.92 11.35 0.53
N PHE A 51 0.61 11.45 0.81
CA PHE A 51 0.05 12.56 1.57
C PHE A 51 0.61 12.61 2.99
N GLN A 52 0.66 11.47 3.69
CA GLN A 52 1.24 11.38 5.03
C GLN A 52 2.72 11.81 5.02
N SER A 53 3.52 11.30 4.07
CA SER A 53 4.92 11.72 3.92
C SER A 53 5.05 13.24 3.69
N TRP A 54 4.19 13.82 2.86
CA TRP A 54 4.18 15.27 2.64
C TRP A 54 3.83 16.05 3.91
N VAL A 55 2.82 15.62 4.67
CA VAL A 55 2.40 16.23 5.94
C VAL A 55 3.55 16.21 6.96
N LEU A 56 4.31 15.11 7.02
CA LEU A 56 5.45 14.96 7.92
C LEU A 56 6.63 15.85 7.51
N VAL A 57 6.98 15.91 6.23
CA VAL A 57 8.06 16.80 5.74
C VAL A 57 7.71 18.27 5.94
N LYS A 58 6.44 18.63 5.78
CA LYS A 58 5.94 19.98 6.09
C LYS A 58 5.75 20.25 7.58
N ASP A 59 6.07 19.27 8.43
CA ASP A 59 6.23 19.48 9.86
C ASP A 59 4.92 19.96 10.52
N PHE A 60 3.77 19.59 9.95
CA PHE A 60 2.44 20.04 10.42
C PHE A 60 2.20 19.72 11.90
N PHE A 61 2.84 18.67 12.42
CA PHE A 61 2.73 18.22 13.81
C PHE A 61 3.85 18.73 14.73
N ARG A 62 4.52 19.84 14.41
CA ARG A 62 5.56 20.45 15.26
C ARG A 62 5.20 20.55 16.74
N GLY A 63 3.94 20.82 17.07
CA GLY A 63 3.45 20.94 18.44
C GLY A 63 3.23 19.63 19.20
N ASN A 64 3.22 18.47 18.54
CA ASN A 64 2.95 17.18 19.18
C ASN A 64 3.98 16.13 18.74
N VAL A 65 4.88 15.78 19.66
CA VAL A 65 5.97 14.81 19.40
C VAL A 65 5.42 13.42 19.08
N PHE A 66 4.30 13.01 19.69
CA PHE A 66 3.68 11.71 19.41
C PHE A 66 3.12 11.64 18.00
N LEU A 67 2.41 12.67 17.55
CA LEU A 67 1.83 12.72 16.21
C LEU A 67 2.90 12.71 15.10
N ARG A 68 4.12 13.17 15.39
CA ARG A 68 5.26 13.04 14.47
C ARG A 68 5.71 11.61 14.24
N TYR A 69 5.45 10.70 15.17
CA TYR A 69 5.74 9.26 15.04
C TYR A 69 4.47 8.43 14.77
N PHE A 70 3.30 9.07 14.74
CA PHE A 70 2.03 8.43 14.44
C PHE A 70 1.84 8.30 12.94
N GLU A 71 2.70 7.49 12.33
CA GLU A 71 2.64 7.17 10.92
C GLU A 71 1.80 5.92 10.71
N VAL A 72 0.67 6.05 10.01
CA VAL A 72 -0.08 4.88 9.61
C VAL A 72 0.68 4.22 8.46
N SER A 73 0.92 2.91 8.58
CA SER A 73 1.63 2.10 7.59
C SER A 73 0.77 1.87 6.33
N TRP A 74 0.35 2.93 5.63
CA TRP A 74 -0.47 2.85 4.42
C TRP A 74 0.19 2.02 3.31
N HIS A 75 1.53 2.08 3.24
CA HIS A 75 2.34 1.26 2.33
C HIS A 75 2.09 -0.26 2.48
N PHE A 76 1.71 -0.73 3.68
CA PHE A 76 1.36 -2.13 3.94
C PHE A 76 0.27 -2.65 3.01
N TRP A 77 -0.66 -1.79 2.59
CA TRP A 77 -1.81 -2.17 1.77
C TRP A 77 -1.52 -2.26 0.27
N VAL A 78 -0.39 -1.72 -0.19
CA VAL A 78 -0.03 -1.69 -1.62
C VAL A 78 0.08 -3.09 -2.20
N ALA A 79 0.88 -3.97 -1.58
CA ALA A 79 1.03 -5.34 -2.06
C ALA A 79 -0.27 -6.19 -1.94
N PRO A 80 -1.01 -6.14 -0.82
CA PRO A 80 -2.35 -6.74 -0.70
C PRO A 80 -3.33 -6.35 -1.79
N PHE A 81 -3.51 -5.05 -2.06
CA PHE A 81 -4.46 -4.59 -3.06
C PHE A 81 -4.02 -4.94 -4.47
N PHE A 82 -2.71 -4.87 -4.75
CA PHE A 82 -2.18 -5.36 -6.02
C PHE A 82 -2.41 -6.86 -6.22
N TYR A 83 -2.20 -7.68 -5.18
CA TYR A 83 -2.49 -9.11 -5.23
C TYR A 83 -3.96 -9.39 -5.56
N LEU A 84 -4.89 -8.70 -4.89
CA LEU A 84 -6.32 -8.89 -5.12
C LEU A 84 -6.74 -8.43 -6.51
N PHE A 85 -6.23 -7.27 -6.95
CA PHE A 85 -6.37 -6.80 -8.31
C PHE A 85 -5.93 -7.89 -9.30
N LEU A 86 -4.72 -8.45 -9.12
CA LEU A 86 -4.15 -9.45 -10.01
C LEU A 86 -4.98 -10.73 -10.04
N CYS A 87 -5.43 -11.21 -8.88
CA CYS A 87 -6.30 -12.39 -8.81
C CYS A 87 -7.61 -12.18 -9.56
N HIS A 88 -8.25 -11.02 -9.42
CA HIS A 88 -9.51 -10.73 -10.11
C HIS A 88 -9.29 -10.47 -11.60
N TYR A 89 -8.23 -9.76 -11.97
CA TYR A 89 -7.84 -9.51 -13.36
C TYR A 89 -7.53 -10.82 -14.11
N LEU A 90 -6.89 -11.78 -13.44
CA LEU A 90 -6.61 -13.11 -14.00
C LEU A 90 -7.74 -14.13 -13.78
N ASN A 91 -8.91 -13.72 -13.27
CA ASN A 91 -10.07 -14.58 -13.00
C ASN A 91 -9.81 -15.75 -12.02
N LEU A 92 -8.90 -15.58 -11.05
CA LEU A 92 -8.52 -16.57 -10.02
C LEU A 92 -9.37 -16.49 -8.74
N ASN A 93 -10.67 -16.23 -8.88
CA ASN A 93 -11.61 -15.78 -7.84
C ASN A 93 -11.66 -16.62 -6.53
N LYS A 94 -11.19 -17.87 -6.52
CA LYS A 94 -11.24 -18.75 -5.33
C LYS A 94 -10.12 -18.53 -4.31
N LYS A 95 -8.98 -17.92 -4.70
CA LYS A 95 -7.81 -17.77 -3.79
C LYS A 95 -7.67 -16.39 -3.13
N SER A 96 -8.35 -15.35 -3.65
CA SER A 96 -8.12 -13.95 -3.24
C SER A 96 -8.64 -13.60 -1.83
N ILE A 97 -9.78 -14.17 -1.41
CA ILE A 97 -10.45 -13.74 -0.16
C ILE A 97 -9.73 -14.26 1.10
N GLN A 98 -8.97 -15.36 1.00
CA GLN A 98 -8.32 -15.96 2.17
C GLN A 98 -7.20 -15.07 2.73
N ILE A 99 -6.45 -14.38 1.86
CA ILE A 99 -5.34 -13.54 2.32
C ILE A 99 -5.85 -12.33 3.12
N LEU A 100 -6.99 -11.75 2.72
CA LEU A 100 -7.60 -10.60 3.41
C LEU A 100 -7.98 -10.92 4.86
N LYS A 101 -8.34 -12.18 5.15
CA LYS A 101 -8.66 -12.63 6.51
C LYS A 101 -7.47 -12.60 7.46
N ILE A 102 -6.24 -12.58 6.92
CA ILE A 102 -5.01 -12.46 7.71
C ILE A 102 -4.57 -11.00 7.74
N ILE A 103 -4.59 -10.33 6.58
CA ILE A 103 -4.10 -8.96 6.41
C ILE A 103 -4.89 -7.95 7.22
N ILE A 104 -6.23 -7.99 7.15
CA ILE A 104 -7.08 -7.01 7.82
C ILE A 104 -6.87 -7.06 9.34
N PRO A 105 -6.96 -8.23 10.02
CA PRO A 105 -6.69 -8.30 11.45
C PRO A 105 -5.28 -7.84 11.82
N SER A 106 -4.24 -8.23 11.07
CA SER A 106 -2.86 -7.80 11.35
C SER A 106 -2.71 -6.28 11.31
N PHE A 107 -3.27 -5.62 10.29
CA PHE A 107 -3.25 -4.16 10.21
C PHE A 107 -4.07 -3.49 11.32
N CYS A 108 -5.24 -4.04 11.65
CA CYS A 108 -6.04 -3.54 12.77
C CYS A 108 -5.29 -3.66 14.11
N ILE A 109 -4.55 -4.74 14.35
CA ILE A 109 -3.72 -4.90 15.55
C ILE A 109 -2.64 -3.80 15.61
N PHE A 110 -1.95 -3.51 14.51
CA PHE A 110 -0.97 -2.42 14.46
C PHE A 110 -1.60 -1.07 14.78
N LEU A 111 -2.76 -0.77 14.18
CA LEU A 111 -3.49 0.46 14.50
C LEU A 111 -3.90 0.53 15.97
N ILE A 112 -4.48 -0.53 16.52
CA ILE A 112 -4.92 -0.58 17.93
C ILE A 112 -3.72 -0.37 18.86
N MET A 113 -2.59 -1.00 18.58
CA MET A 113 -1.37 -0.83 19.37
C MET A 113 -0.84 0.61 19.30
N ARG A 114 -0.84 1.24 18.13
CA ARG A 114 -0.46 2.67 17.98
C ARG A 114 -1.40 3.60 18.74
N PHE A 115 -2.71 3.44 18.56
CA PHE A 115 -3.70 4.26 19.25
C PHE A 115 -3.65 4.03 20.77
N GLY A 116 -3.48 2.79 21.21
CA GLY A 116 -3.31 2.44 22.62
C GLY A 116 -2.08 3.13 23.22
N PHE A 117 -0.96 3.14 22.48
CA PHE A 117 0.25 3.83 22.92
C PHE A 117 0.04 5.35 23.04
N TYR A 118 -0.64 5.96 22.06
CA TYR A 118 -0.97 7.38 22.06
C TYR A 118 -1.87 7.77 23.24
N ILE A 119 -2.92 6.98 23.51
CA ILE A 119 -3.86 7.26 24.61
C ILE A 119 -3.21 7.06 25.99
N TYR A 120 -2.33 6.07 26.15
CA TYR A 120 -1.67 5.78 27.42
C TYR A 120 -0.60 6.81 27.78
N ASN A 121 0.08 7.39 26.79
CA ASN A 121 1.20 8.30 26.99
C ASN A 121 0.84 9.74 26.59
N GLN A 122 -0.23 10.31 27.16
CA GLN A 122 -0.61 11.71 26.90
C GLN A 122 0.43 12.72 27.40
N GLU A 123 1.15 12.38 28.46
CA GLU A 123 2.30 13.13 28.95
C GLU A 123 3.58 12.61 28.31
N VAL A 124 4.38 13.52 27.74
CA VAL A 124 5.62 13.17 27.02
C VAL A 124 6.70 12.78 28.02
N ASN A 125 6.74 11.49 28.37
CA ASN A 125 7.90 10.89 29.04
C ASN A 125 8.91 10.43 27.97
N SER A 126 10.20 10.77 28.15
CA SER A 126 11.30 10.40 27.24
C SER A 126 11.41 8.89 27.04
N ASP A 127 11.15 8.11 28.08
CA ASP A 127 11.26 6.65 28.03
C ASP A 127 10.12 6.03 27.21
N ALA A 128 8.90 6.54 27.37
CA ALA A 128 7.75 6.15 26.58
C ALA A 128 7.96 6.46 25.10
N LEU A 129 8.49 7.65 24.78
CA LEU A 129 8.78 8.03 23.40
C LEU A 129 9.84 7.12 22.77
N SER A 130 10.90 6.79 23.50
CA SER A 130 11.95 5.86 23.06
C SER A 130 11.38 4.47 22.77
N PHE A 131 10.52 3.97 23.66
CA PHE A 131 9.83 2.69 23.46
C PHE A 131 8.91 2.72 22.23
N PHE A 132 8.14 3.79 22.04
CA PHE A 132 7.27 3.95 20.87
C PHE A 132 8.05 3.88 19.57
N ARG A 133 9.16 4.61 19.47
CA ARG A 133 9.99 4.60 18.26
C ARG A 133 10.50 3.19 17.94
N LYS A 134 10.94 2.43 18.94
CA LYS A 134 11.36 1.03 18.76
C LYS A 134 10.20 0.17 18.25
N TYR A 135 9.01 0.34 18.82
CA TYR A 135 7.80 -0.35 18.36
C TYR A 135 7.49 -0.02 16.88
N VAL A 136 7.52 1.26 16.50
CA VAL A 136 7.28 1.72 15.13
C VAL A 136 8.25 1.07 14.14
N ILE A 137 9.55 1.06 14.46
CA ILE A 137 10.58 0.43 13.61
C ILE A 137 10.31 -1.07 13.45
N ILE A 138 9.96 -1.78 14.53
CA ILE A 138 9.65 -3.21 14.47
C ILE A 138 8.40 -3.45 13.59
N GLU A 139 7.36 -2.65 13.76
CA GLU A 139 6.14 -2.72 12.95
C GLU A 139 6.44 -2.50 11.46
N GLU A 140 7.28 -1.52 11.13
CA GLU A 140 7.70 -1.22 9.75
C GLU A 140 8.48 -2.38 9.12
N ILE A 141 9.40 -3.00 9.87
CA ILE A 141 10.14 -4.18 9.40
C ILE A 141 9.17 -5.33 9.13
N ILE A 142 8.26 -5.63 10.05
CA ILE A 142 7.27 -6.69 9.87
C ILE A 142 6.37 -6.40 8.66
N SER A 143 5.90 -5.16 8.53
CA SER A 143 5.05 -4.70 7.43
C SER A 143 5.76 -4.81 6.07
N SER A 144 7.05 -4.49 6.03
CA SER A 144 7.89 -4.59 4.84
C SER A 144 8.11 -6.04 4.41
N ILE A 145 8.49 -6.93 5.35
CA ILE A 145 8.66 -8.36 5.09
C ILE A 145 7.37 -8.98 4.57
N PHE A 146 6.25 -8.62 5.20
CA PHE A 146 4.94 -9.12 4.82
C PHE A 146 4.54 -8.64 3.41
N SER A 147 4.72 -7.35 3.12
CA SER A 147 4.44 -6.76 1.81
C SER A 147 5.30 -7.39 0.71
N LEU A 148 6.59 -7.61 0.97
CA LEU A 148 7.50 -8.29 0.06
C LEU A 148 7.07 -9.73 -0.20
N SER A 149 6.64 -10.44 0.85
CA SER A 149 6.14 -11.83 0.74
C SER A 149 4.91 -11.91 -0.18
N ILE A 150 3.97 -10.98 -0.03
CA ILE A 150 2.78 -10.90 -0.91
C ILE A 150 3.18 -10.53 -2.34
N PHE A 151 4.11 -9.60 -2.51
CA PHE A 151 4.60 -9.20 -3.82
C PHE A 151 5.24 -10.38 -4.58
N ILE A 152 6.11 -11.14 -3.90
CA ILE A 152 6.72 -12.37 -4.44
C ILE A 152 5.64 -13.41 -4.78
N TYR A 153 4.65 -13.59 -3.91
CA TYR A 153 3.55 -14.52 -4.17
C TYR A 153 2.70 -14.10 -5.39
N SER A 154 2.44 -12.81 -5.54
CA SER A 154 1.76 -12.23 -6.70
C SER A 154 2.54 -12.49 -7.99
N TYR A 155 3.87 -12.33 -7.95
CA TYR A 155 4.73 -12.65 -9.09
C TYR A 155 4.68 -14.13 -9.48
N LYS A 156 4.70 -15.03 -8.49
CA LYS A 156 4.56 -16.48 -8.72
C LYS A 156 3.23 -16.79 -9.43
N ILE A 157 2.12 -16.22 -8.97
CA ILE A 157 0.80 -16.40 -9.61
C ILE A 157 0.80 -15.91 -11.05
N TYR A 158 1.32 -14.69 -11.28
CA TYR A 158 1.45 -14.14 -12.63
C TYR A 158 2.21 -15.09 -13.56
N LYS A 159 3.35 -15.63 -13.10
CA LYS A 159 4.18 -16.56 -13.88
C LYS A 159 3.42 -17.86 -14.20
N THR A 160 2.76 -18.47 -13.23
CA THR A 160 1.97 -19.70 -13.43
C THR A 160 0.85 -19.51 -14.46
N VAL A 161 0.10 -18.41 -14.38
CA VAL A 161 -0.98 -18.13 -15.34
C VAL A 161 -0.43 -17.83 -16.74
N LYS A 162 0.70 -17.14 -16.83
CA LYS A 162 1.35 -16.87 -18.12
C LYS A 162 1.83 -18.16 -18.80
N GLU A 163 2.38 -19.10 -18.04
CA GLU A 163 2.80 -20.40 -18.55
C GLU A 163 1.62 -21.24 -19.03
N SER A 164 0.50 -21.27 -18.29
CA SER A 164 -0.71 -22.00 -18.72
C SER A 164 -1.39 -21.38 -19.95
N LYS A 165 -1.42 -20.05 -20.05
CA LYS A 165 -1.90 -19.34 -21.25
C LYS A 165 -1.00 -19.54 -22.48
N LYS A 166 0.30 -19.83 -22.30
CA LYS A 166 1.20 -20.17 -23.40
C LYS A 166 0.95 -21.58 -23.95
N GLN A 167 0.50 -22.49 -23.09
CA GLN A 167 0.20 -23.89 -23.44
C GLN A 167 -1.15 -24.06 -24.16
N SER A 168 -2.10 -23.17 -23.88
CA SER A 168 -3.37 -23.08 -24.61
C SER A 168 -3.19 -22.07 -25.74
N ASN A 169 -3.27 -22.49 -27.01
CA ASN A 169 -3.12 -21.62 -28.20
C ASN A 169 -4.24 -20.55 -28.33
N VAL A 170 -4.78 -20.04 -27.23
CA VAL A 170 -5.80 -19.01 -27.18
C VAL A 170 -5.13 -17.64 -27.26
N THR A 171 -4.95 -17.19 -28.50
CA THR A 171 -4.81 -15.79 -28.86
C THR A 171 -5.99 -14.99 -28.27
N SER A 172 -5.78 -14.27 -27.18
CA SER A 172 -6.76 -13.25 -26.76
C SER A 172 -6.11 -12.15 -25.93
N TYR A 173 -5.72 -11.08 -26.64
CA TYR A 173 -5.92 -9.66 -26.33
C TYR A 173 -5.53 -9.03 -24.98
N ASP A 174 -5.02 -9.77 -24.00
CA ASP A 174 -4.50 -9.18 -22.77
C ASP A 174 -2.97 -9.16 -22.81
N ASP A 175 -2.41 -8.00 -23.15
CA ASP A 175 -0.97 -7.82 -23.18
C ASP A 175 -0.43 -7.75 -21.74
N LEU A 176 -0.22 -8.92 -21.12
CA LEU A 176 0.38 -9.12 -19.79
C LEU A 176 1.80 -8.52 -19.66
N ASN A 177 2.30 -7.84 -20.70
CA ASN A 177 3.53 -7.08 -20.72
C ASN A 177 3.50 -5.92 -19.71
N TRP A 178 2.37 -5.21 -19.56
CA TRP A 178 2.30 -4.11 -18.59
C TRP A 178 2.47 -4.60 -17.14
N ILE A 179 1.90 -5.76 -16.78
CA ILE A 179 2.10 -6.40 -15.46
C ILE A 179 3.57 -6.79 -15.27
N ARG A 180 4.24 -7.26 -16.34
CA ARG A 180 5.68 -7.57 -16.29
C ARG A 180 6.52 -6.33 -15.99
N VAL A 181 6.20 -5.21 -16.63
CA VAL A 181 6.86 -3.93 -16.40
C VAL A 181 6.62 -3.49 -14.96
N PHE A 182 5.39 -3.61 -14.46
CA PHE A 182 5.06 -3.32 -13.06
C PHE A 182 5.91 -4.14 -12.09
N PHE A 183 6.04 -5.46 -12.29
CA PHE A 183 6.90 -6.30 -11.43
C PHE A 183 8.38 -5.91 -11.50
N ARG A 184 8.91 -5.55 -12.68
CA ARG A 184 10.31 -5.10 -12.79
C ARG A 184 10.54 -3.79 -12.05
N LEU A 185 9.68 -2.80 -12.28
CA LEU A 185 9.78 -1.51 -11.61
C LEU A 185 9.62 -1.67 -10.10
N GLY A 186 8.65 -2.49 -9.66
CA GLY A 186 8.45 -2.82 -8.27
C GLY A 186 9.67 -3.48 -7.62
N PHE A 187 10.28 -4.47 -8.27
CA PHE A 187 11.47 -5.13 -7.73
C PHE A 187 12.68 -4.20 -7.60
N VAL A 188 12.85 -3.25 -8.52
CA VAL A 188 13.91 -2.23 -8.46
C VAL A 188 13.61 -1.16 -7.40
N SER A 189 12.33 -0.89 -7.13
CA SER A 189 11.89 0.16 -6.20
C SER A 189 11.62 -0.34 -4.78
N PHE A 190 11.65 -1.66 -4.55
CA PHE A 190 11.53 -2.22 -3.20
C PHE A 190 12.83 -1.91 -2.44
N PRO A 191 12.76 -1.18 -1.32
CA PRO A 191 13.92 -0.95 -0.45
C PRO A 191 14.34 -2.21 0.30
#